data_AF-A0A7W3TCG0-F1
#
_entry.id   AF-A0A7W3TCG0-F1
#
_cell.length_a   1.000
_cell.length_b   1.000
_cell.length_c   1.000
_cell.angle_alpha   90.00
_cell.angle_beta   90.00
_cell.angle_gamma   90.00
#
_symmetry.space_group_name_H-M   'P 1'
#
loop_
_entity.id
_entity.type
_entity.pdbx_description
1 polymer ?
#
loop_
_entity_poly.entity_id
_entity_poly.type
_entity_poly.pdbx_seq_one_letter_code
_entity_poly.pdbx_strand_id
1 'polypeptide(L)'
;MSASGTSVTTYLELSEDGEGAHKFYEVVVTGPEVSVRYGRIGSDGQHRTSTFASPEKARAAAARKIAEKERKGYAPAVPGGRAPRPVTRRTTASAP
;
A
#
# COMPACT_ATOMS: atom_id res chain seq x y z
N MET A 1 29.10 0.14 -4.56
CA MET A 1 28.41 -0.90 -5.36
C MET A 1 27.28 -1.48 -4.53
N SER A 2 26.12 -1.57 -5.16
CA SER A 2 24.79 -1.78 -4.61
C SER A 2 24.70 -2.80 -3.48
N ALA A 3 24.21 -2.36 -2.31
CA ALA A 3 23.67 -3.28 -1.33
C ALA A 3 22.38 -3.86 -1.92
N SER A 4 22.49 -4.95 -2.66
CA SER A 4 21.38 -5.86 -2.95
C SER A 4 21.02 -6.59 -1.64
N GLY A 5 20.57 -5.83 -0.65
CA GLY A 5 19.81 -6.39 0.45
C GLY A 5 18.53 -6.93 -0.15
N THR A 6 18.29 -8.23 -0.03
CA THR A 6 17.08 -8.86 -0.56
C THR A 6 15.86 -8.22 0.09
N SER A 7 15.22 -7.29 -0.63
CA SER A 7 13.97 -6.68 -0.24
C SER A 7 12.81 -7.50 -0.78
N VAL A 8 11.82 -7.77 0.06
CA VAL A 8 10.60 -8.46 -0.34
C VAL A 8 9.50 -7.40 -0.43
N THR A 9 8.93 -7.23 -1.62
CA THR A 9 7.84 -6.28 -1.86
C THR A 9 6.55 -7.03 -2.08
N THR A 10 5.48 -6.62 -1.40
CA THR A 10 4.12 -7.09 -1.61
C THR A 10 3.25 -5.89 -1.93
N TYR A 11 2.61 -5.91 -3.09
CA TYR A 11 1.72 -4.86 -3.56
C TYR A 11 0.30 -5.38 -3.63
N LEU A 12 -0.62 -4.63 -3.04
CA LEU A 12 -2.04 -4.95 -2.98
C LEU A 12 -2.88 -3.76 -3.45
N GLU A 13 -3.99 -4.05 -4.12
CA GLU A 13 -4.96 -3.04 -4.55
C GLU A 13 -6.36 -3.38 -4.04
N LEU A 14 -7.14 -2.36 -3.72
CA LEU A 14 -8.57 -2.44 -3.48
C LEU A 14 -9.27 -1.50 -4.46
N SER A 15 -10.11 -2.06 -5.33
CA SER A 15 -10.85 -1.32 -6.34
C SER A 15 -12.30 -1.81 -6.39
N GLU A 16 -13.21 -0.96 -5.94
CA GLU A 16 -14.66 -1.18 -5.96
C GLU A 16 -15.27 -0.34 -7.08
N ASP A 17 -16.43 -0.72 -7.61
CA ASP A 17 -17.09 0.03 -8.70
C ASP A 17 -17.66 1.39 -8.23
N GLY A 18 -17.80 2.32 -9.18
CA GLY A 18 -18.33 3.67 -8.90
C GLY A 18 -17.41 4.54 -8.03
N GLU A 19 -18.00 5.20 -7.02
CA GLU A 19 -17.32 6.05 -6.03
C GLU A 19 -16.64 5.26 -4.89
N GLY A 20 -16.55 3.93 -5.02
CA GLY A 20 -15.95 3.05 -4.02
C GLY A 20 -14.43 3.20 -3.86
N ALA A 21 -13.85 2.35 -3.02
CA ALA A 21 -12.42 2.38 -2.77
C ALA A 21 -11.61 2.18 -4.06
N HIS A 22 -10.62 3.04 -4.29
CA HIS A 22 -9.63 2.88 -5.37
C HIS A 22 -8.24 3.19 -4.81
N LYS A 23 -7.70 2.21 -4.07
CA LYS A 23 -6.54 2.38 -3.19
C LYS A 23 -5.49 1.31 -3.43
N PHE A 24 -4.24 1.67 -3.18
CA PHE A 24 -3.13 0.74 -3.13
C PHE A 24 -2.54 0.66 -1.73
N TYR A 25 -1.91 -0.48 -1.44
CA TYR A 25 -1.14 -0.72 -0.24
C TYR A 25 0.08 -1.57 -0.62
N GLU A 26 1.26 -1.06 -0.30
CA GLU A 26 2.55 -1.67 -0.62
C GLU A 26 3.33 -1.86 0.67
N VAL A 27 3.92 -3.03 0.84
CA VAL A 27 4.78 -3.38 1.97
C VAL A 27 6.11 -3.86 1.41
N VAL A 28 7.19 -3.22 1.82
CA VAL A 28 8.58 -3.54 1.48
C VAL A 28 9.29 -3.95 2.75
N VAL A 29 9.88 -5.13 2.79
CA VAL A 29 10.69 -5.60 3.93
C VAL A 29 12.15 -5.68 3.50
N THR A 30 13.02 -4.92 4.18
CA THR A 30 14.46 -4.88 3.92
C THR A 30 15.20 -5.16 5.22
N GLY A 31 15.64 -6.41 5.40
CA GLY A 31 16.24 -6.84 6.67
C GLY A 31 15.27 -6.65 7.84
N PRO A 32 15.64 -5.91 8.91
CA PRO A 32 14.77 -5.61 10.05
C PRO A 32 13.82 -4.42 9.82
N GLU A 33 13.84 -3.80 8.64
CA GLU A 33 13.00 -2.64 8.32
C GLU A 33 11.77 -3.05 7.51
N VAL A 34 10.62 -2.47 7.83
CA VAL A 34 9.39 -2.54 7.04
C VAL A 34 9.00 -1.14 6.62
N SER A 35 8.91 -0.93 5.32
CA SER A 35 8.43 0.29 4.68
C SER A 35 7.07 0.04 4.06
N VAL A 36 6.11 0.92 4.32
CA VAL A 36 4.73 0.80 3.87
C VAL A 36 4.36 2.04 3.09
N ARG A 37 3.84 1.86 1.87
CA ARG A 37 3.28 2.93 1.05
C ARG A 37 1.79 2.69 0.82
N TYR A 38 0.96 3.71 0.97
CA TYR A 38 -0.48 3.56 0.78
C TYR A 38 -1.11 4.85 0.26
N GLY A 39 -2.11 4.72 -0.61
CA GLY A 39 -2.71 5.89 -1.24
C GLY A 39 -3.80 5.54 -2.22
N ARG A 40 -4.18 6.52 -3.05
CA ARG A 40 -5.03 6.27 -4.23
C ARG A 40 -4.17 5.75 -5.36
N ILE A 41 -4.69 4.81 -6.15
CA ILE A 41 -3.98 4.29 -7.33
C ILE A 41 -3.70 5.46 -8.29
N GLY A 42 -2.44 5.57 -8.74
CA GLY A 42 -1.94 6.68 -9.56
C GLY A 42 -1.60 7.97 -8.82
N SER A 43 -1.48 7.92 -7.49
CA SER A 43 -0.89 9.00 -6.68
C SER A 43 0.37 8.50 -5.96
N ASP A 44 1.23 9.42 -5.51
CA ASP A 44 2.43 9.07 -4.73
C ASP A 44 2.08 8.42 -3.38
N GLY A 45 0.91 8.73 -2.84
CA GLY A 45 0.42 8.20 -1.57
C GLY A 45 1.17 8.75 -0.35
N GLN A 46 1.09 8.04 0.76
CA GLN A 46 1.83 8.27 1.99
C GLN A 46 2.77 7.11 2.24
N HIS A 47 3.92 7.41 2.84
CA HIS A 47 4.95 6.45 3.17
C HIS A 47 5.21 6.43 4.67
N ARG A 48 5.39 5.23 5.24
CA ARG A 48 5.76 5.02 6.64
C ARG A 48 6.76 3.89 6.75
N THR A 49 7.86 4.16 7.44
CA THR A 49 8.90 3.17 7.74
C THR A 49 8.88 2.80 9.22
N SER A 50 9.16 1.54 9.53
CA SER A 50 9.24 1.04 10.89
C SER A 50 10.36 0.00 10.98
N THR A 51 11.25 0.18 11.94
CA THR A 51 12.36 -0.75 12.20
C THR A 51 12.00 -1.68 13.35
N PHE A 52 12.37 -2.95 13.22
CA PHE A 52 12.12 -4.00 14.21
C PHE A 52 13.43 -4.53 14.78
N ALA A 53 13.34 -5.27 15.89
CA ALA A 53 14.51 -5.84 16.54
C ALA A 53 15.20 -6.97 15.74
N SER A 54 14.51 -7.59 14.78
CA SER A 54 15.10 -8.62 13.92
C SER A 54 14.39 -8.70 12.56
N PRO A 55 15.05 -9.24 11.51
CA PRO A 55 14.43 -9.47 10.21
C PRO A 55 13.22 -10.39 10.26
N GLU A 56 13.23 -11.39 11.14
CA GLU A 56 12.09 -12.29 11.35
C GLU A 56 10.87 -11.54 11.90
N LYS A 57 11.08 -10.65 12.88
CA LYS A 57 10.00 -9.80 13.42
C LYS A 57 9.45 -8.85 12.36
N ALA A 58 10.31 -8.28 11.51
CA ALA A 58 9.89 -7.43 10.39
C ALA A 58 9.02 -8.22 9.40
N ARG A 59 9.44 -9.42 9.00
CA ARG A 59 8.66 -10.31 8.12
C ARG A 59 7.33 -10.70 8.74
N ALA A 60 7.30 -11.05 10.02
CA ALA A 60 6.07 -11.40 10.73
C ALA A 60 5.10 -10.20 10.84
N ALA A 61 5.62 -9.00 11.10
CA ALA A 61 4.82 -7.77 11.14
C ALA A 61 4.25 -7.43 9.76
N ALA A 62 5.05 -7.57 8.69
CA ALA A 62 4.62 -7.39 7.32
C ALA A 62 3.53 -8.38 6.92
N ALA A 63 3.72 -9.68 7.20
CA ALA A 63 2.73 -10.73 6.93
C ALA A 63 1.40 -10.47 7.64
N ARG A 64 1.44 -10.01 8.90
CA ARG A 64 0.23 -9.60 9.64
C ARG A 64 -0.51 -8.45 8.96
N LYS A 65 0.22 -7.42 8.50
CA LYS A 65 -0.37 -6.28 7.78
C LYS A 65 -0.99 -6.72 6.45
N ILE A 66 -0.30 -7.57 5.70
CA ILE A 66 -0.79 -8.12 4.43
C ILE A 66 -2.08 -8.89 4.65
N ALA A 67 -2.10 -9.86 5.57
CA ALA A 67 -3.29 -10.65 5.88
C ALA A 67 -4.48 -9.81 6.35
N GLU A 68 -4.23 -8.74 7.13
CA GLU A 68 -5.28 -7.80 7.52
C GLU A 68 -5.89 -7.07 6.31
N LYS A 69 -5.06 -6.70 5.32
CA LYS A 69 -5.52 -6.03 4.11
C LYS A 69 -6.26 -6.98 3.18
N GLU A 70 -5.79 -8.21 3.04
CA GLU A 70 -6.48 -9.26 2.27
C GLU A 70 -7.89 -9.51 2.81
N ARG A 71 -8.04 -9.60 4.14
CA ARG A 71 -9.37 -9.72 4.78
C ARG A 71 -10.29 -8.52 4.54
N LYS A 72 -9.71 -7.36 4.22
CA LYS A 72 -10.44 -6.13 3.87
C LYS A 72 -10.73 -6.03 2.36
N GLY A 73 -10.46 -7.09 1.59
CA GLY A 73 -10.71 -7.15 0.15
C GLY A 73 -9.58 -6.61 -0.72
N TYR A 74 -8.42 -6.26 -0.15
CA TYR A 74 -7.25 -5.95 -0.98
C TYR A 74 -6.75 -7.23 -1.64
N ALA A 75 -6.50 -7.19 -2.94
CA ALA A 75 -5.97 -8.31 -3.69
C ALA A 75 -4.51 -8.07 -4.10
N PRO A 76 -3.66 -9.12 -4.17
CA PRO A 76 -2.33 -9.03 -4.78
C PRO A 76 -2.41 -8.47 -6.21
N ALA A 77 -1.55 -7.49 -6.49
CA ALA A 77 -1.51 -6.81 -7.78
C ALA A 77 -0.07 -6.44 -8.17
N VAL A 78 0.10 -5.93 -9.39
CA VAL A 78 1.38 -5.40 -9.88
C VAL A 78 1.30 -3.87 -9.90
N PRO A 79 2.29 -3.15 -9.33
CA PRO A 79 2.33 -1.69 -9.39
C PRO A 79 2.22 -1.19 -10.84
N GLY A 80 1.29 -0.27 -11.09
CA GLY A 80 1.06 0.28 -12.44
C GLY A 80 0.20 -0.59 -13.35
N GLY A 81 -0.24 -1.77 -12.91
CA GLY A 81 -1.17 -2.61 -13.67
C GLY A 81 -2.58 -2.03 -13.77
N ARG A 82 -3.00 -1.18 -12.82
CA ARG A 82 -4.32 -0.55 -12.79
C ARG A 82 -4.24 0.95 -13.04
N ALA A 83 -5.09 1.43 -13.95
CA ALA A 83 -5.17 2.85 -14.30
C ALA A 83 -5.75 3.70 -13.16
N PRO A 84 -5.30 4.96 -13.01
CA PRO A 84 -5.95 5.91 -12.11
C PRO A 84 -7.39 6.16 -12.53
N ARG A 85 -8.28 6.29 -11.55
CA ARG A 85 -9.64 6.76 -11.80
C ARG A 85 -9.71 8.29 -11.69
N PRO A 86 -10.45 8.96 -12.57
CA PRO A 86 -10.71 10.40 -12.43
C PRO A 86 -11.44 10.66 -11.12
N VAL A 87 -10.88 11.52 -10.28
CA VAL A 87 -11.53 11.96 -9.05
C VAL A 87 -12.45 13.11 -9.42
N THR A 88 -13.74 12.83 -9.63
CA THR A 88 -14.74 13.88 -9.72
C THR A 88 -14.94 14.46 -8.32
N ARG A 89 -14.45 15.69 -8.08
CA ARG A 89 -14.75 16.38 -6.81
C ARG A 89 -16.25 16.62 -6.75
N ARG A 90 -16.93 16.08 -5.73
CA ARG A 90 -18.22 16.64 -5.30
C ARG A 90 -17.96 18.06 -4.82
N THR A 91 -18.51 19.05 -5.52
CA THR A 91 -18.57 20.44 -5.07
C THR A 91 -19.43 20.47 -3.80
N THR A 92 -18.79 20.54 -2.64
CA THR A 92 -19.49 20.95 -1.41
C THR A 92 -19.72 22.45 -1.52
N ALA A 93 -20.93 22.85 -1.92
CA ALA A 93 -21.37 24.23 -1.74
C ALA A 93 -21.50 24.47 -0.23
N SER A 94 -20.50 25.12 0.36
CA SER A 94 -20.65 25.72 1.68
C SER A 94 -21.64 26.88 1.53
N ALA A 95 -22.84 26.75 2.08
CA ALA A 95 -23.82 27.84 2.15
C ALA A 95 -23.35 28.91 3.18
N PRO A 96 -23.65 30.20 2.96
CA PRO A 96 -23.18 31.33 3.78
C PRO A 96 -23.78 31.38 5.18
#